data_AF-A0A9E0XHM0-F1
#
_entry.id   AF-A0A9E0XHM0-F1
#
_cell.length_a   1.000
_cell.length_b   1.000
_cell.length_c   1.000
_cell.angle_alpha   90.00
_cell.angle_beta   90.00
_cell.angle_gamma   90.00
#
_symmetry.space_group_name_H-M   'P 1'
#
loop_
_entity.id
_entity.type
_entity.pdbx_description
1 polymer ?
#
loop_
_entity_poly.entity_id
_entity_poly.type
_entity_poly.pdbx_seq_one_letter_code
_entity_poly.pdbx_strand_id
1 'polypeptide(L)'
;QLIQELNLTLASSSDHAAKIKTLNRPEEKIAYATDCLSSKAKETFALLSQEIQLQLLLDRDPHGNVQVSKIETERLFIYLASKEMKRLGVPFSGQPIFCGYEGRSCLPSNFDCNYCYSLGKLALLLIARGHTGYIVSLQHLASPVRDWQAAVTPLISLLHLEERDGKQKPVIAKALVDLAAAPFTLFASKREAWRLDDQYCQVGPMQFFGPPELQNDPPLTLQLR
;
A
#
# COMPACT_ATOMS: atom_id res chain seq x y z
N GLN A 1 2.34 -16.35 7.80
CA GLN A 1 3.17 -17.56 7.80
C GLN A 1 4.17 -17.57 6.64
N LEU A 2 3.80 -17.90 5.39
CA LEU A 2 4.76 -18.00 4.26
C LEU A 2 5.65 -16.74 4.10
N ILE A 3 5.06 -15.54 4.06
CA ILE A 3 5.81 -14.29 3.91
C ILE A 3 6.75 -14.04 5.10
N GLN A 4 6.32 -14.35 6.32
CA GLN A 4 7.15 -14.18 7.51
C GLN A 4 8.35 -15.14 7.48
N GLU A 5 8.11 -16.42 7.14
CA GLU A 5 9.18 -17.41 6.98
C GLU A 5 10.16 -16.97 5.88
N LEU A 6 9.65 -16.57 4.71
CA LEU A 6 10.50 -16.07 3.63
C LEU A 6 11.26 -14.78 4.00
N ASN A 7 10.71 -13.90 4.83
CA ASN A 7 11.44 -12.72 5.30
C ASN A 7 12.59 -13.10 6.24
N LEU A 8 12.39 -14.10 7.10
CA LEU A 8 13.45 -14.62 7.97
C LEU A 8 14.52 -15.37 7.18
N THR A 9 14.11 -16.30 6.31
CA THR A 9 15.03 -17.07 5.47
C THR A 9 15.84 -16.17 4.53
N LEU A 10 15.23 -15.11 3.99
CA LEU A 10 15.87 -14.20 3.03
C LEU A 10 16.31 -12.86 3.65
N ALA A 11 16.43 -12.81 4.97
CA ALA A 11 17.01 -11.65 5.65
C ALA A 11 18.43 -11.40 5.14
N SER A 12 18.85 -10.14 5.10
CA SER A 12 20.14 -9.71 4.56
C SER A 12 21.35 -10.39 5.22
N SER A 13 21.19 -10.82 6.47
CA SER A 13 22.20 -11.53 7.27
C SER A 13 22.15 -13.06 7.12
N SER A 14 21.25 -13.59 6.29
CA SER A 14 21.06 -15.04 6.12
C SER A 14 21.95 -15.60 5.02
N ASP A 15 22.64 -16.69 5.30
CA ASP A 15 23.42 -17.47 4.31
C ASP A 15 22.54 -17.96 3.15
N HIS A 16 21.24 -18.18 3.40
CA HIS A 16 20.29 -18.58 2.38
C HIS A 16 20.05 -17.49 1.32
N ALA A 17 20.02 -16.22 1.73
CA ALA A 17 19.87 -15.10 0.80
C ALA A 17 21.07 -15.00 -0.14
N ALA A 18 22.29 -15.15 0.39
CA ALA A 18 23.51 -15.21 -0.40
C ALA A 18 23.48 -16.41 -1.36
N LYS A 19 23.07 -17.59 -0.88
CA LYS A 19 23.00 -18.81 -1.69
C LYS A 19 22.03 -18.66 -2.87
N ILE A 20 20.83 -18.14 -2.66
CA ILE A 20 19.84 -17.92 -3.74
C ILE A 20 20.38 -16.98 -4.81
N LYS A 21 21.18 -15.97 -4.44
CA LYS A 21 21.81 -15.05 -5.41
C LYS A 21 22.83 -15.74 -6.31
N THR A 22 23.51 -16.78 -5.81
CA THR A 22 24.49 -17.55 -6.61
C THR A 22 23.84 -18.49 -7.62
N LEU A 23 22.55 -18.83 -7.42
CA LEU A 23 21.81 -19.69 -8.34
C LEU A 23 21.39 -18.88 -9.57
N ASN A 24 21.59 -19.45 -10.76
CA ASN A 24 21.26 -18.76 -12.02
C ASN A 24 19.91 -19.19 -12.59
N ARG A 25 19.48 -20.43 -12.32
CA ARG A 25 18.23 -20.96 -12.88
C ARG A 25 17.05 -20.67 -11.94
N PRO A 26 15.90 -20.22 -12.47
CA PRO A 26 14.69 -20.00 -11.68
C PRO A 26 14.24 -21.23 -10.89
N GLU A 27 14.28 -22.41 -11.51
CA GLU A 27 13.88 -23.68 -10.90
C GLU A 27 14.75 -24.05 -9.69
N GLU A 28 16.07 -23.82 -9.79
CA GLU A 28 17.01 -24.06 -8.69
C GLU A 28 16.72 -23.14 -7.50
N LYS A 29 16.42 -21.85 -7.76
CA LYS A 29 16.06 -20.88 -6.71
C LYS A 29 14.80 -21.31 -5.98
N ILE A 30 13.78 -21.73 -6.73
CA ILE A 30 12.49 -22.17 -6.18
C ILE A 30 12.67 -23.45 -5.39
N ALA A 31 13.39 -24.44 -5.92
CA ALA A 31 13.65 -25.70 -5.22
C ALA A 31 14.39 -25.46 -3.89
N TYR A 32 15.48 -24.69 -3.94
CA TYR A 32 16.24 -24.34 -2.74
C TYR A 32 15.39 -23.59 -1.71
N ALA A 33 14.65 -22.57 -2.13
CA ALA A 33 13.76 -21.84 -1.25
C ALA A 33 12.67 -22.74 -0.66
N THR A 34 12.10 -23.63 -1.47
CA THR A 34 11.10 -24.60 -1.03
C THR A 34 11.69 -25.45 0.07
N ASP A 35 12.89 -26.04 -0.10
CA ASP A 35 13.52 -26.91 0.89
C ASP A 35 13.72 -26.24 2.26
N CYS A 36 13.99 -24.93 2.28
CA CYS A 36 14.16 -24.14 3.49
C CYS A 36 12.85 -23.80 4.24
N LEU A 37 11.68 -24.01 3.63
CA LEU A 37 10.38 -23.67 4.22
C LEU A 37 9.80 -24.80 5.09
N SER A 38 8.95 -24.43 6.05
CA SER A 38 8.15 -25.40 6.79
C SER A 38 7.15 -26.11 5.87
N SER A 39 6.66 -27.31 6.24
CA SER A 39 5.73 -28.08 5.39
C SER A 39 4.50 -27.29 4.94
N LYS A 40 3.89 -26.51 5.84
CA LYS A 40 2.73 -25.67 5.53
C LYS A 40 3.07 -24.50 4.60
N ALA A 41 4.24 -23.90 4.79
CA ALA A 41 4.73 -22.86 3.89
C ALA A 41 5.09 -23.42 2.51
N LYS A 42 5.70 -24.61 2.43
CA LYS A 42 5.96 -25.34 1.17
C LYS A 42 4.69 -25.57 0.37
N GLU A 43 3.64 -26.10 1.01
CA GLU A 43 2.33 -26.30 0.37
C GLU A 43 1.77 -25.00 -0.20
N THR A 44 1.78 -23.93 0.60
CA THR A 44 1.29 -22.61 0.17
C THR A 44 2.13 -22.06 -1.00
N PHE A 45 3.45 -22.20 -0.92
CA PHE A 45 4.37 -21.72 -1.95
C PHE A 45 4.18 -22.48 -3.27
N ALA A 46 3.95 -23.79 -3.21
CA ALA A 46 3.72 -24.64 -4.37
C ALA A 46 2.40 -24.35 -5.12
N LEU A 47 1.43 -23.68 -4.49
CA LEU A 47 0.18 -23.26 -5.13
C LEU A 47 0.35 -22.04 -6.05
N LEU A 48 1.43 -21.28 -5.87
CA LEU A 48 1.71 -20.06 -6.62
C LEU A 48 2.28 -20.39 -8.00
N SER A 49 2.13 -19.47 -8.96
CA SER A 49 2.82 -19.61 -10.25
C SER A 49 4.33 -19.43 -10.08
N GLN A 50 5.11 -19.96 -11.01
CA GLN A 50 6.57 -19.87 -10.98
C GLN A 50 7.04 -18.40 -10.92
N GLU A 51 6.37 -17.51 -11.64
CA GLU A 51 6.66 -16.07 -11.67
C GLU A 51 6.47 -15.43 -10.29
N ILE A 52 5.35 -15.72 -9.61
CA ILE A 52 5.06 -15.18 -8.28
C ILE A 52 6.03 -15.75 -7.25
N GLN A 53 6.38 -17.03 -7.35
CA GLN A 53 7.39 -17.64 -6.50
C GLN A 53 8.71 -16.87 -6.60
N LEU A 54 9.19 -16.59 -7.82
CA LEU A 54 10.43 -15.83 -8.03
C LEU A 54 10.34 -14.39 -7.50
N GLN A 55 9.20 -13.73 -7.67
CA GLN A 55 8.97 -12.39 -7.15
C GLN A 55 9.07 -12.35 -5.62
N LEU A 56 8.60 -13.38 -4.92
CA LEU A 56 8.75 -13.52 -3.47
C LEU A 56 10.19 -13.77 -3.01
N LEU A 57 11.05 -14.27 -3.90
CA LEU A 57 12.48 -14.51 -3.66
C LEU A 57 13.35 -13.28 -4.01
N LEU A 58 12.76 -12.17 -4.46
CA LEU A 58 13.49 -10.92 -4.70
C LEU A 58 14.09 -10.36 -3.41
N ASP A 59 15.07 -9.47 -3.59
CA ASP A 59 15.72 -8.78 -2.48
C ASP A 59 14.72 -8.05 -1.57
N ARG A 60 15.01 -8.11 -0.28
CA ARG A 60 14.27 -7.37 0.74
C ARG A 60 14.60 -5.88 0.69
N ASP A 61 13.67 -5.06 1.17
CA ASP A 61 13.89 -3.61 1.34
C ASP A 61 14.89 -3.33 2.50
N PRO A 62 15.31 -2.07 2.72
CA PRO A 62 16.21 -1.72 3.83
C PRO A 62 15.67 -2.03 5.24
N HIS A 63 14.42 -2.48 5.36
CA HIS A 63 13.77 -2.87 6.60
C HIS A 63 13.51 -4.39 6.68
N GLY A 64 14.07 -5.19 5.77
CA GLY A 64 13.95 -6.65 5.77
C GLY A 64 12.62 -7.18 5.21
N ASN A 65 11.79 -6.33 4.61
CA ASN A 65 10.48 -6.72 4.09
C ASN A 65 10.52 -7.04 2.60
N VAL A 66 9.63 -7.94 2.16
CA VAL A 66 9.41 -8.18 0.73
C VAL A 66 8.92 -6.90 0.06
N GLN A 67 9.45 -6.62 -1.13
CA GLN A 67 9.07 -5.44 -1.92
C GLN A 67 7.71 -5.70 -2.57
N VAL A 68 6.62 -5.46 -1.83
CA VAL A 68 5.25 -5.77 -2.27
C VAL A 68 4.84 -5.13 -3.59
N SER A 69 5.39 -3.96 -3.93
CA SER A 69 5.14 -3.30 -5.21
C SER A 69 5.76 -4.00 -6.43
N LYS A 70 6.66 -4.95 -6.20
CA LYS A 70 7.24 -5.82 -7.24
C LYS A 70 6.51 -7.16 -7.36
N ILE A 71 5.52 -7.40 -6.51
CA ILE A 71 4.69 -8.60 -6.57
C ILE A 71 3.45 -8.27 -7.39
N GLU A 72 3.33 -8.91 -8.55
CA GLU A 72 2.21 -8.81 -9.48
C GLU A 72 1.00 -9.58 -8.93
N THR A 73 0.42 -9.08 -7.85
CA THR A 73 -0.69 -9.72 -7.10
C THR A 73 -1.93 -9.88 -7.99
N GLU A 74 -2.17 -8.94 -8.89
CA GLU A 74 -3.23 -9.00 -9.89
C GLU A 74 -3.03 -10.18 -10.87
N ARG A 75 -1.79 -10.48 -11.27
CA ARG A 75 -1.49 -11.66 -12.10
C ARG A 75 -1.67 -12.95 -11.32
N LEU A 76 -1.35 -12.98 -10.03
CA LEU A 76 -1.65 -14.11 -9.17
C LEU A 76 -3.15 -14.40 -9.14
N PHE A 77 -4.00 -13.39 -8.95
CA PHE A 77 -5.45 -13.56 -8.97
C PHE A 77 -5.96 -14.03 -10.32
N ILE A 78 -5.47 -13.44 -11.42
CA ILE A 78 -5.83 -13.87 -12.78
C ILE A 78 -5.44 -15.33 -12.99
N TYR A 79 -4.25 -15.75 -12.55
CA TYR A 79 -3.79 -17.14 -12.66
C TYR A 79 -4.69 -18.12 -11.91
N LEU A 80 -4.99 -17.82 -10.64
CA LEU A 80 -5.86 -18.67 -9.81
C LEU A 80 -7.28 -18.74 -10.35
N ALA A 81 -7.86 -17.60 -10.75
CA ALA A 81 -9.17 -17.55 -11.37
C ALA A 81 -9.19 -18.31 -12.69
N SER A 82 -8.18 -18.15 -13.55
CA SER A 82 -8.06 -18.87 -14.82
C SER A 82 -8.04 -20.39 -14.63
N LYS A 83 -7.35 -20.88 -13.59
CA LYS A 83 -7.31 -22.30 -13.27
C LYS A 83 -8.69 -22.83 -12.88
N GLU A 84 -9.42 -22.08 -12.06
CA GLU A 84 -10.77 -22.46 -11.64
C GLU A 84 -11.79 -22.35 -12.78
N MET A 85 -11.73 -21.30 -13.60
CA MET A 85 -12.59 -21.13 -14.76
C MET A 85 -12.38 -22.24 -15.79
N LYS A 86 -11.12 -22.67 -16.02
CA LYS A 86 -10.81 -23.85 -16.83
C LYS A 86 -11.45 -25.12 -16.27
N ARG A 87 -11.39 -25.33 -14.95
CA ARG A 87 -12.04 -26.49 -14.28
C ARG A 87 -13.55 -26.48 -14.48
N LEU A 88 -14.16 -25.29 -14.50
CA LEU A 88 -15.59 -25.10 -14.72
C LEU A 88 -15.99 -25.09 -16.21
N GLY A 89 -15.02 -25.09 -17.14
CA GLY A 89 -15.29 -24.98 -18.58
C GLY A 89 -15.79 -23.60 -19.04
N VAL A 90 -15.55 -22.56 -18.24
CA VAL A 90 -16.02 -21.19 -18.52
C VAL A 90 -14.89 -20.38 -19.19
N PRO A 91 -15.14 -19.73 -20.34
CA PRO A 91 -14.16 -18.82 -20.95
C PRO A 91 -13.84 -17.65 -20.02
N PHE A 92 -12.55 -17.40 -19.79
CA PHE A 92 -12.08 -16.30 -18.95
C PHE A 92 -10.85 -15.67 -19.58
N SER A 93 -10.86 -14.34 -19.70
CA SER A 93 -9.73 -13.54 -20.17
C SER A 93 -9.45 -12.45 -19.15
N GLY A 94 -8.39 -12.65 -18.37
CA GLY A 94 -7.96 -11.67 -17.36
C GLY A 94 -6.98 -10.67 -17.96
N GLN A 95 -7.16 -9.39 -17.61
CA GLN A 95 -6.30 -8.29 -18.05
C GLN A 95 -5.69 -7.60 -16.82
N PRO A 96 -4.38 -7.76 -16.59
CA PRO A 96 -3.71 -7.12 -15.45
C PRO A 96 -3.51 -5.63 -15.72
N ILE A 97 -3.82 -4.80 -14.73
CA ILE A 97 -3.54 -3.37 -14.73
C ILE A 97 -2.92 -3.03 -13.39
N PHE A 98 -1.75 -2.40 -13.40
CA PHE A 98 -1.07 -1.92 -12.21
C PHE A 98 -0.85 -0.41 -12.32
N CYS A 99 -1.67 0.34 -11.57
CA CYS A 99 -1.54 1.79 -11.48
C CYS A 99 -0.84 2.19 -10.19
N GLY A 100 0.27 2.90 -10.31
CA GLY A 100 1.07 3.32 -9.16
C GLY A 100 2.01 4.48 -9.48
N TYR A 101 3.07 4.23 -10.25
CA TYR A 101 4.13 5.22 -10.50
C TYR A 101 3.61 6.47 -11.22
N GLU A 102 2.69 6.31 -12.17
CA GLU A 102 2.09 7.39 -12.94
C GLU A 102 1.30 8.39 -12.08
N GLY A 103 0.81 7.97 -10.91
CA GLY A 103 0.06 8.82 -9.98
C GLY A 103 0.91 9.55 -8.94
N ARG A 104 2.21 9.26 -8.82
CA ARG A 104 3.06 9.82 -7.74
C ARG A 104 3.71 11.16 -8.09
N SER A 105 3.84 11.45 -9.38
CA SER A 105 4.46 12.67 -9.89
C SER A 105 3.56 13.39 -10.90
N CYS A 106 2.24 13.18 -10.78
CA CYS A 106 1.25 13.94 -11.53
C CYS A 106 1.09 15.35 -10.95
N LEU A 107 0.34 16.21 -11.64
CA LEU A 107 -0.02 17.51 -11.09
C LEU A 107 -0.88 17.33 -9.83
N PRO A 108 -0.54 17.99 -8.70
CA PRO A 108 -1.32 17.91 -7.47
C PRO A 108 -2.67 18.60 -7.65
N SER A 109 -3.74 18.04 -7.07
CA SER A 109 -5.06 18.66 -7.05
C SER A 109 -5.06 20.05 -6.41
N ASN A 110 -6.08 20.87 -6.63
CA ASN A 110 -6.18 22.14 -5.90
C ASN A 110 -6.27 21.91 -4.38
N PHE A 111 -6.88 20.82 -3.95
CA PHE A 111 -6.86 20.40 -2.55
C PHE A 111 -5.43 20.18 -2.05
N ASP A 112 -4.63 19.36 -2.73
CA ASP A 112 -3.25 19.05 -2.36
C ASP A 112 -2.34 20.28 -2.46
N CYS A 113 -2.54 21.14 -3.46
CA CYS A 113 -1.86 22.43 -3.59
C CYS A 113 -2.07 23.30 -2.35
N ASN A 114 -3.33 23.51 -1.96
CA ASN A 114 -3.67 24.31 -0.79
C ASN A 114 -3.15 23.67 0.50
N TYR A 115 -3.30 22.36 0.64
CA TYR A 115 -2.88 21.61 1.82
C TYR A 115 -1.35 21.68 2.00
N CYS A 116 -0.58 21.28 0.99
CA CYS A 116 0.88 21.26 1.05
C CYS A 116 1.48 22.66 1.24
N TYR A 117 0.94 23.66 0.56
CA TYR A 117 1.39 25.05 0.72
C TYR A 117 1.14 25.56 2.14
N SER A 118 -0.01 25.25 2.71
CA SER A 118 -0.39 25.66 4.07
C SER A 118 0.44 24.95 5.15
N LEU A 119 0.75 23.67 4.96
CA LEU A 119 1.69 22.93 5.82
C LEU A 119 3.07 23.58 5.82
N GLY A 120 3.61 23.95 4.65
CA GLY A 120 4.89 24.62 4.53
C GLY A 120 4.93 25.97 5.27
N LYS A 121 3.86 26.76 5.15
CA LYS A 121 3.70 28.02 5.92
C LYS A 121 3.67 27.77 7.43
N LEU A 122 2.90 26.77 7.88
CA LEU A 122 2.80 26.45 9.30
C LEU A 122 4.14 25.97 9.88
N ALA A 123 4.89 25.16 9.13
CA ALA A 123 6.23 24.71 9.51
C ALA A 123 7.19 25.91 9.65
N LEU A 124 7.17 26.85 8.71
CA LEU A 124 7.98 28.08 8.79
C LEU A 124 7.66 28.89 10.05
N LEU A 125 6.38 29.05 10.40
CA LEU A 125 5.96 29.76 11.60
C LEU A 125 6.46 29.09 12.89
N LEU A 126 6.53 27.75 12.93
CA LEU A 126 7.10 27.03 14.06
C LEU A 126 8.61 27.23 14.16
N ILE A 127 9.33 27.13 13.04
CA ILE A 127 10.77 27.36 12.97
C ILE A 127 11.10 28.78 13.43
N ALA A 128 10.36 29.79 12.94
CA ALA A 128 10.55 31.18 13.31
C ALA A 128 10.34 31.46 14.81
N ARG A 129 9.56 30.61 15.51
CA ARG A 129 9.35 30.65 16.96
C ARG A 129 10.29 29.74 17.76
N GLY A 130 11.26 29.10 17.10
CA GLY A 130 12.25 28.24 17.75
C GLY A 130 11.72 26.86 18.18
N HIS A 131 10.61 26.39 17.62
CA HIS A 131 10.07 25.06 17.92
C HIS A 131 10.73 23.97 17.07
N THR A 132 10.97 22.79 17.65
CA THR A 132 11.56 21.61 16.98
C THR A 132 10.88 20.32 17.44
N GLY A 133 10.96 19.26 16.64
CA GLY A 133 10.40 17.94 16.99
C GLY A 133 8.88 17.85 16.90
N TYR A 134 8.24 18.69 16.07
CA TYR A 134 6.79 18.69 15.86
C TYR A 134 6.43 18.32 14.41
N ILE A 135 5.28 17.67 14.25
CA ILE A 135 4.60 17.50 12.97
C ILE A 135 3.49 18.54 12.87
N VAL A 136 3.47 19.27 11.75
CA VAL A 136 2.39 20.20 11.40
C VAL A 136 1.27 19.46 10.68
N SER A 137 0.03 19.82 10.95
CA SER A 137 -1.14 19.29 10.29
C SER A 137 -2.23 20.36 10.17
N LEU A 138 -3.25 20.08 9.36
CA LEU A 138 -4.44 20.91 9.25
C LEU A 138 -5.67 20.06 9.55
N GLN A 139 -6.61 20.63 10.28
CA GLN A 139 -7.88 20.02 10.65
C GLN A 139 -9.02 20.63 9.82
N HIS A 140 -10.18 19.96 9.84
CA HIS A 140 -11.37 20.33 9.07
C HIS A 140 -11.15 20.34 7.55
N LEU A 141 -10.39 19.36 7.05
CA LEU A 141 -10.02 19.27 5.62
C LEU A 141 -11.20 19.05 4.67
N ALA A 142 -12.35 18.60 5.17
CA ALA A 142 -13.58 18.50 4.38
C ALA A 142 -14.29 19.87 4.22
N SER A 143 -13.95 20.87 5.04
CA SER A 143 -14.50 22.23 4.96
C SER A 143 -13.73 23.07 3.93
N PRO A 144 -14.30 24.22 3.49
CA PRO A 144 -13.57 25.17 2.66
C PRO A 144 -12.20 25.55 3.26
N VAL A 145 -11.21 25.81 2.40
CA VAL A 145 -9.81 26.08 2.80
C VAL A 145 -9.68 27.17 3.88
N ARG A 146 -10.54 28.20 3.83
CA ARG A 146 -10.57 29.29 4.82
C ARG A 146 -10.92 28.85 6.25
N ASP A 147 -11.56 27.70 6.39
CA ASP A 147 -12.05 27.15 7.67
C ASP A 147 -11.08 26.09 8.23
N TRP A 148 -10.00 25.78 7.50
CA TRP A 148 -8.97 24.86 7.96
C TRP A 148 -8.24 25.41 9.18
N GLN A 149 -7.98 24.54 10.14
CA GLN A 149 -7.33 24.92 11.40
C GLN A 149 -5.95 24.31 11.52
N ALA A 150 -4.97 25.14 11.86
CA ALA A 150 -3.60 24.69 12.14
C ALA A 150 -3.58 23.81 13.39
N ALA A 151 -2.94 22.65 13.28
CA ALA A 151 -2.68 21.76 14.40
C ALA A 151 -1.21 21.35 14.39
N VAL A 152 -0.67 21.11 15.59
CA VAL A 152 0.74 20.78 15.79
C VAL A 152 0.82 19.64 16.79
N THR A 153 1.50 18.56 16.41
CA THR A 153 1.60 17.34 17.22
C THR A 153 3.08 17.06 17.54
N PRO A 154 3.46 16.89 18.82
CA PRO A 154 4.81 16.47 19.17
C PRO A 154 5.14 15.13 18.53
N LEU A 155 6.25 15.03 17.79
CA LEU A 155 6.64 13.80 17.07
C LEU A 155 6.70 12.59 18.01
N ILE A 156 7.22 12.78 19.22
CA ILE A 156 7.37 11.74 20.24
C ILE A 156 6.03 11.09 20.64
N SER A 157 4.91 11.82 20.53
CA SER A 157 3.58 11.30 20.89
C SER A 157 3.04 10.28 19.88
N LEU A 158 3.63 10.22 18.68
CA LEU A 158 3.25 9.30 17.61
C LEU A 158 4.17 8.07 17.54
N LEU A 159 5.22 8.02 18.37
CA LEU A 159 6.21 6.95 18.35
C LEU A 159 5.83 5.80 19.28
N HIS A 160 6.01 4.58 18.79
CA HIS A 160 6.03 3.35 19.59
C HIS A 160 7.24 2.50 19.18
N LEU A 161 7.54 1.45 19.95
CA LEU A 161 8.64 0.53 19.65
C LEU A 161 8.11 -0.64 18.79
N GLU A 162 8.78 -0.89 17.67
CA GLU A 162 8.62 -2.11 16.86
C GLU A 162 9.95 -2.84 16.76
N GLU A 163 9.90 -4.18 16.76
CA GLU A 163 11.06 -4.99 16.45
C GLU A 163 11.29 -5.04 14.94
N ARG A 164 12.48 -4.61 14.49
CA ARG A 164 12.94 -4.73 13.09
C ARG A 164 14.38 -5.22 13.06
N ASP A 165 14.63 -6.29 12.32
CA ASP A 165 15.93 -6.99 12.26
C ASP A 165 16.43 -7.41 13.66
N GLY A 166 15.54 -7.90 14.53
CA GLY A 166 15.87 -8.31 15.90
C GLY A 166 16.23 -7.17 16.86
N LYS A 167 15.97 -5.91 16.48
CA LYS A 167 16.22 -4.72 17.32
C LYS A 167 14.95 -3.90 17.50
N GLN A 168 14.71 -3.41 18.71
CA GLN A 168 13.64 -2.45 19.00
C GLN A 168 14.00 -1.08 18.39
N LYS A 169 13.14 -0.56 17.51
CA LYS A 169 13.33 0.75 16.86
C LYS A 169 12.08 1.62 17.11
N PRO A 170 12.24 2.91 17.45
CA PRO A 170 11.11 3.83 17.55
C PRO A 170 10.58 4.16 16.16
N VAL A 171 9.27 3.98 15.95
CA VAL A 171 8.62 4.17 14.65
C VAL A 171 7.21 4.75 14.83
N ILE A 172 6.68 5.36 13.76
CA ILE A 172 5.28 5.81 13.72
C ILE A 172 4.42 4.67 13.18
N ALA A 173 3.35 4.34 13.89
CA ALA A 173 2.40 3.31 13.48
C ALA A 173 1.74 3.69 12.15
N LYS A 174 1.62 2.71 11.25
CA LYS A 174 0.81 2.87 10.04
C LYS A 174 -0.66 2.89 10.45
N ALA A 175 -1.37 3.96 10.12
CA ALA A 175 -2.82 3.99 10.21
C ALA A 175 -3.42 3.12 9.10
N LEU A 176 -4.03 2.00 9.48
CA LEU A 176 -4.73 1.10 8.55
C LEU A 176 -6.20 1.51 8.40
N VAL A 177 -6.91 0.87 7.47
CA VAL A 177 -8.36 1.05 7.32
C VAL A 177 -9.06 0.57 8.59
N ASP A 178 -9.85 1.45 9.20
CA ASP A 178 -10.76 1.08 10.27
C ASP A 178 -12.05 0.49 9.68
N LEU A 179 -12.31 -0.78 9.99
CA LEU A 179 -13.47 -1.52 9.49
C LEU A 179 -14.79 -1.10 10.16
N ALA A 180 -14.73 -0.37 11.27
CA ALA A 180 -15.90 0.21 11.93
C ALA A 180 -16.21 1.63 11.44
N ALA A 181 -15.28 2.29 10.75
CA ALA A 181 -15.43 3.67 10.31
C ALA A 181 -16.38 3.81 9.10
N ALA A 182 -16.94 5.01 8.96
CA ALA A 182 -17.90 5.37 7.90
C ALA A 182 -17.43 5.03 6.47
N PRO A 183 -16.16 5.26 6.05
CA PRO A 183 -15.72 4.88 4.71
C PRO A 183 -15.87 3.39 4.40
N PHE A 184 -15.47 2.51 5.34
CA PHE A 184 -15.56 1.07 5.11
C PHE A 184 -16.99 0.55 5.23
N THR A 185 -17.76 1.07 6.19
CA THR A 185 -19.17 0.65 6.36
C THR A 185 -20.02 1.06 5.15
N LEU A 186 -19.75 2.21 4.53
CA LEU A 186 -20.37 2.58 3.25
C LEU A 186 -20.03 1.55 2.15
N PHE A 187 -18.75 1.23 1.95
CA PHE A 187 -18.33 0.18 1.00
C PHE A 187 -19.03 -1.15 1.30
N ALA A 188 -19.03 -1.60 2.55
CA ALA A 188 -19.64 -2.85 2.97
C ALA A 188 -21.15 -2.89 2.69
N SER A 189 -21.85 -1.77 2.87
CA SER A 189 -23.29 -1.67 2.57
C SER A 189 -23.63 -1.80 1.09
N LYS A 190 -22.67 -1.54 0.19
CA LYS A 190 -22.89 -1.52 -1.27
C LYS A 190 -22.27 -2.70 -2.00
N ARG A 191 -21.22 -3.34 -1.46
CA ARG A 191 -20.42 -4.35 -2.16
C ARG A 191 -21.20 -5.53 -2.73
N GLU A 192 -22.31 -5.94 -2.10
CA GLU A 192 -23.12 -7.06 -2.60
C GLU A 192 -23.88 -6.67 -3.88
N ALA A 193 -24.43 -5.46 -3.94
CA ALA A 193 -25.04 -4.92 -5.14
C ALA A 193 -23.99 -4.72 -6.24
N TRP A 194 -22.86 -4.09 -5.90
CA TRP A 194 -21.75 -3.87 -6.85
C TRP A 194 -21.09 -5.14 -7.38
N ARG A 195 -21.26 -6.28 -6.68
CA ARG A 195 -20.79 -7.58 -7.17
C ARG A 195 -21.66 -8.12 -8.31
N LEU A 196 -22.95 -7.82 -8.31
CA LEU A 196 -23.94 -8.43 -9.21
C LEU A 196 -24.43 -7.47 -10.30
N ASP A 197 -24.49 -6.18 -9.99
CA ASP A 197 -25.06 -5.14 -10.85
C ASP A 197 -23.98 -4.22 -11.42
N ASP A 198 -24.15 -3.80 -12.67
CA ASP A 198 -23.27 -2.85 -13.35
C ASP A 198 -23.52 -1.41 -12.86
N GLN A 199 -23.03 -1.08 -11.67
CA GLN A 199 -23.15 0.24 -11.04
C GLN A 199 -21.84 1.03 -11.09
N TYR A 200 -21.24 1.13 -12.28
CA TYR A 200 -19.97 1.84 -12.46
C TYR A 200 -20.13 3.37 -12.36
N CYS A 201 -19.24 4.00 -11.61
CA CYS A 201 -19.09 5.45 -11.60
C CYS A 201 -18.00 5.88 -12.59
N GLN A 202 -18.36 6.69 -13.58
CA GLN A 202 -17.39 7.28 -14.49
C GLN A 202 -16.86 8.58 -13.90
N VAL A 203 -15.61 8.54 -13.42
CA VAL A 203 -14.91 9.73 -12.94
C VAL A 203 -14.14 10.37 -14.08
N GLY A 204 -14.24 11.70 -14.20
CA GLY A 204 -13.47 12.47 -15.17
C GLY A 204 -12.03 12.72 -14.72
N PRO A 205 -11.20 13.31 -15.60
CA PRO A 205 -9.88 13.81 -15.22
C PRO A 205 -9.97 14.89 -14.15
N MET A 206 -8.91 15.04 -13.36
CA MET A 206 -8.77 16.14 -12.41
C MET A 206 -8.91 17.50 -13.11
N GLN A 207 -9.75 18.37 -12.55
CA GLN A 207 -10.01 19.71 -13.10
C GLN A 207 -9.30 20.77 -12.24
N PHE A 208 -8.62 21.71 -12.91
CA PHE A 208 -7.92 22.84 -12.27
C PHE A 208 -8.67 24.17 -12.42
N PHE A 209 -9.64 24.21 -13.33
CA PHE A 209 -10.40 25.39 -13.69
C PHE A 209 -11.88 25.02 -13.78
N GLY A 210 -12.75 26.02 -13.60
CA GLY A 210 -14.19 25.86 -13.73
C GLY A 210 -14.90 25.94 -12.37
N PRO A 211 -16.09 25.31 -12.25
CA PRO A 211 -16.90 25.36 -11.05
C PRO A 211 -16.13 24.88 -9.80
N PRO A 212 -16.23 25.58 -8.65
CA PRO A 212 -15.56 25.21 -7.42
C PRO A 212 -15.79 23.76 -6.99
N GLU A 213 -17.00 23.23 -7.17
CA GLU A 213 -17.35 21.85 -6.83
C GLU A 213 -16.60 20.79 -7.64
N LEU A 214 -16.08 21.12 -8.83
CA LEU A 214 -15.33 20.17 -9.67
C LEU A 214 -13.83 20.22 -9.42
N GLN A 215 -13.31 21.37 -8.97
CA GLN A 215 -11.87 21.59 -8.81
C GLN A 215 -11.38 21.42 -7.35
N ASN A 216 -12.24 21.65 -6.36
CA ASN A 216 -11.85 21.71 -4.94
C ASN A 216 -12.44 20.56 -4.10
N ASP A 217 -12.97 19.53 -4.74
CA ASP A 217 -13.61 18.41 -4.04
C ASP A 217 -12.55 17.63 -3.23
N PRO A 218 -12.67 17.53 -1.89
CA PRO A 218 -11.75 16.73 -1.10
C PRO A 218 -11.99 15.24 -1.36
N PRO A 219 -11.01 14.36 -1.12
CA PRO A 219 -11.20 12.92 -1.22
C PRO A 219 -12.45 12.43 -0.45
N LEU A 220 -13.26 11.57 -1.06
CA LEU A 220 -14.48 11.02 -0.43
C LEU A 220 -14.21 10.42 0.96
N THR A 221 -13.04 9.81 1.16
CA THR A 221 -12.63 9.26 2.46
C THR A 221 -12.47 10.30 3.55
N LEU A 222 -12.21 11.58 3.23
CA LEU A 222 -12.22 12.69 4.18
C LEU A 222 -13.62 13.26 4.38
N GLN A 223 -14.46 13.28 3.35
CA GLN A 223 -15.85 13.75 3.45
C GLN A 223 -16.71 12.86 4.36
N LEU A 224 -16.36 11.57 4.42
CA LEU A 224 -17.04 10.57 5.24
C LEU A 224 -16.51 10.50 6.68
N ARG A 225 -15.55 11.34 7.09
CA ARG A 225 -14.96 11.35 8.43
C ARG A 225 -15.65 12.30 9.39
#